data_AF-A0A0A2L3E2-F1
#
_entry.id   AF-A0A0A2L3E2-F1
#
_cell.length_a   1.000
_cell.length_b   1.000
_cell.length_c   1.000
_cell.angle_alpha   90.00
_cell.angle_beta   90.00
_cell.angle_gamma   90.00
#
_symmetry.space_group_name_H-M   'P 1'
#
loop_
_entity.id
_entity.type
_entity.pdbx_description
1 polymer ?
#
loop_
_entity_poly.entity_id
_entity_poly.type
_entity_poly.pdbx_seq_one_letter_code
_entity_poly.pdbx_strand_id
1 'polypeptide(L)'
;MVNSPHFLGYSRLGTEITALKPDYREQFDFATELPAPGPDEPLYRNVVGPNQWPDETAIPGFRESFDTYLSEVSNLAELFPGLIAEALDLPSTAFDQVFDNPQQHKLKLIKYPPPPGASNESGFQGVGPHKDSGFLTFLLQGTPHHGLEVQNKSGTWIPAPPLPGTLVVNIGRSLEALTGGICTATTHRVSLRPENFQDTAGSLGPRFSFPVFQGVSLDLSADKISLKIPAHIRDLVKNDKVKSDAEATFNEIFRGSIGQGTFIARVTSHQDVGQRWYPEILAKALKGLLIECDPSIKSMILKYDEERHDYIVEDLDDENHLVIKESQLQNLKVRLDQDLDEKIMQLDESESE
;
A
#
# COMPACT_ATOMS: atom_id res chain seq x y z
N MET A 1 16.03 -3.23 7.92
CA MET A 1 14.76 -3.05 8.63
C MET A 1 14.71 -3.94 9.86
N VAL A 2 15.03 -5.24 9.75
CA VAL A 2 15.07 -6.22 10.84
C VAL A 2 15.58 -5.75 12.22
N ASN A 3 16.48 -4.77 12.28
CA ASN A 3 17.04 -4.24 13.53
C ASN A 3 16.14 -3.19 14.24
N SER A 4 14.98 -2.82 13.68
CA SER A 4 14.01 -1.90 14.29
C SER A 4 12.66 -2.59 14.46
N PRO A 5 12.05 -2.56 15.67
CA PRO A 5 10.67 -3.01 15.86
C PRO A 5 9.65 -2.10 15.16
N HIS A 6 10.09 -0.96 14.60
CA HIS A 6 9.25 0.08 14.02
C HIS A 6 9.15 0.05 12.49
N PHE A 7 9.68 -1.00 11.85
CA PHE A 7 9.64 -1.17 10.40
C PHE A 7 10.33 -0.01 9.65
N LEU A 8 11.38 0.57 10.25
CA LEU A 8 12.25 1.58 9.65
C LEU A 8 13.64 0.98 9.42
N GLY A 9 14.32 1.37 8.36
CA GLY A 9 15.67 0.95 7.97
C GLY A 9 15.74 0.26 6.60
N TYR A 10 16.86 -0.40 6.33
CA TYR A 10 17.18 -0.94 4.99
C TYR A 10 16.47 -2.26 4.63
N SER A 11 15.86 -2.34 3.46
CA SER A 11 15.37 -3.57 2.83
C SER A 11 16.22 -3.93 1.61
N ARG A 12 16.63 -5.20 1.52
CA ARG A 12 17.51 -5.69 0.45
C ARG A 12 16.79 -5.73 -0.90
N LEU A 13 17.58 -5.73 -1.97
CA LEU A 13 17.08 -5.90 -3.33
C LEU A 13 16.14 -7.12 -3.45
N GLY A 14 14.94 -6.91 -3.99
CA GLY A 14 13.99 -8.00 -4.26
C GLY A 14 13.25 -8.53 -3.04
N THR A 15 13.36 -7.88 -1.87
CA THR A 15 12.67 -8.32 -0.66
C THR A 15 11.19 -7.92 -0.64
N GLU A 16 10.85 -6.76 -1.21
CA GLU A 16 9.47 -6.27 -1.26
C GLU A 16 8.67 -7.03 -2.32
N ILE A 17 7.39 -7.31 -2.03
CA ILE A 17 6.49 -8.01 -2.94
C ILE A 17 5.28 -7.12 -3.20
N THR A 18 5.00 -6.85 -4.49
CA THR A 18 3.80 -6.13 -4.93
C THR A 18 3.10 -6.97 -5.99
N ALA A 19 1.77 -7.07 -5.96
CA ALA A 19 1.03 -7.89 -6.93
C ALA A 19 1.64 -9.29 -7.12
N LEU A 20 2.09 -9.89 -6.01
CA LEU A 20 2.63 -11.25 -5.90
C LEU A 20 3.96 -11.49 -6.63
N LYS A 21 4.61 -10.41 -7.06
CA LYS A 21 5.93 -10.48 -7.69
C LYS A 21 6.94 -9.69 -6.87
N PRO A 22 8.20 -10.15 -6.78
CA PRO A 22 9.27 -9.37 -6.17
C PRO A 22 9.46 -8.04 -6.91
N ASP A 23 9.54 -6.96 -6.16
CA ASP A 23 9.91 -5.63 -6.64
C ASP A 23 11.43 -5.57 -6.81
N TYR A 24 11.90 -5.27 -8.02
CA TYR A 24 13.33 -5.16 -8.31
C TYR A 24 13.89 -3.80 -7.88
N ARG A 25 13.91 -3.60 -6.55
CA ARG A 25 14.42 -2.42 -5.85
C ARG A 25 15.02 -2.81 -4.51
N GLU A 26 15.96 -1.99 -4.05
CA GLU A 26 16.39 -1.91 -2.65
C GLU A 26 15.95 -0.55 -2.09
N GLN A 27 15.75 -0.45 -0.77
CA GLN A 27 15.29 0.81 -0.17
C GLN A 27 15.72 0.99 1.27
N PHE A 28 15.74 2.24 1.72
CA PHE A 28 15.68 2.58 3.13
C PHE A 28 14.33 3.21 3.46
N ASP A 29 13.67 2.73 4.50
CA ASP A 29 12.49 3.37 5.08
C ASP A 29 12.93 4.23 6.27
N PHE A 30 12.69 5.53 6.17
CA PHE A 30 12.87 6.50 7.23
C PHE A 30 11.54 7.22 7.48
N ALA A 31 11.49 8.07 8.49
CA ALA A 31 10.30 8.82 8.85
C ALA A 31 10.64 10.11 9.61
N THR A 32 9.62 10.92 9.90
CA THR A 32 9.73 12.02 10.86
C THR A 32 10.24 11.44 12.18
N GLU A 33 11.32 12.00 12.72
CA GLU A 33 11.92 11.48 13.96
C GLU A 33 10.94 11.60 15.12
N LEU A 34 10.42 10.47 15.61
CA LEU A 34 9.59 10.38 16.81
C LEU A 34 10.16 9.33 17.75
N PRO A 35 9.97 9.47 19.07
CA PRO A 35 10.39 8.46 20.02
C PRO A 35 9.60 7.16 19.82
N ALA A 36 10.14 6.06 20.37
CA ALA A 36 9.38 4.83 20.46
C ALA A 36 8.14 5.03 21.36
N PRO A 37 7.03 4.32 21.10
CA PRO A 37 5.85 4.35 21.97
C PRO A 37 6.19 3.94 23.40
N GLY A 38 5.41 4.44 24.37
CA GLY A 38 5.55 4.05 25.77
C GLY A 38 5.20 2.57 26.01
N PRO A 39 5.63 1.97 27.13
CA PRO A 39 5.39 0.56 27.43
C PRO A 39 3.90 0.20 27.60
N ASP A 40 3.06 1.19 27.94
CA ASP A 40 1.61 1.01 28.14
C ASP A 40 0.79 1.32 26.88
N GLU A 41 1.43 1.76 25.79
CA GLU A 41 0.76 2.03 24.52
C GLU A 41 0.34 0.71 23.84
N PRO A 42 -0.78 0.72 23.08
CA PRO A 42 -1.16 -0.43 22.29
C PRO A 42 -0.05 -0.89 21.35
N LEU A 43 0.13 -2.21 21.22
CA LEU A 43 1.23 -2.81 20.46
C LEU A 43 1.34 -2.26 19.02
N TYR A 44 0.20 -1.95 18.38
CA TYR A 44 0.16 -1.43 17.02
C TYR A 44 0.84 -0.06 16.88
N ARG A 45 0.98 0.72 17.95
CA ARG A 45 1.71 2.00 17.94
C ARG A 45 3.18 1.80 17.59
N ASN A 46 3.73 0.58 17.72
CA ASN A 46 5.09 0.30 17.30
C ASN A 46 5.33 0.48 15.79
N VAL A 47 4.32 0.66 14.93
CA VAL A 47 4.58 1.08 13.53
C VAL A 47 5.16 2.51 13.42
N VAL A 48 5.18 3.25 14.53
CA VAL A 48 5.82 4.54 14.74
C VAL A 48 7.02 4.36 15.67
N GLY A 49 8.11 5.09 15.40
CA GLY A 49 9.28 5.10 16.26
C GLY A 49 10.51 5.74 15.61
N PRO A 50 11.70 5.62 16.23
CA PRO A 50 12.92 6.29 15.78
C PRO A 50 13.53 5.64 14.55
N ASN A 51 14.24 6.46 13.78
CA ASN A 51 14.96 6.04 12.59
C ASN A 51 16.25 5.25 12.93
N GLN A 52 16.71 4.46 11.97
CA GLN A 52 18.03 3.83 12.01
C GLN A 52 19.00 4.62 11.14
N TRP A 53 19.63 5.64 11.72
CA TRP A 53 20.57 6.51 11.00
C TRP A 53 21.88 5.80 10.65
N PRO A 54 22.44 6.03 9.45
CA PRO A 54 23.83 5.66 9.19
C PRO A 54 24.76 6.45 10.12
N ASP A 55 25.97 5.92 10.31
CA ASP A 55 27.00 6.63 11.05
C ASP A 55 27.37 7.94 10.33
N GLU A 56 27.39 9.05 11.06
CA GLU A 56 27.69 10.38 10.51
C GLU A 56 29.08 10.45 9.87
N THR A 57 30.03 9.64 10.34
CA THR A 57 31.37 9.57 9.74
C THR A 57 31.40 8.79 8.43
N ALA A 58 30.42 7.89 8.22
CA ALA A 58 30.31 7.11 6.99
C ALA A 58 29.66 7.93 5.85
N ILE A 59 28.66 8.75 6.18
CA ILE A 59 27.96 9.61 5.22
C ILE A 59 27.68 10.99 5.84
N PRO A 60 28.68 11.87 5.94
CA PRO A 60 28.52 13.18 6.56
C PRO A 60 27.41 14.02 5.91
N GLY A 61 26.57 14.65 6.74
CA GLY A 61 25.46 15.51 6.32
C GLY A 61 24.22 14.76 5.84
N PHE A 62 24.20 13.42 5.89
CA PHE A 62 23.06 12.62 5.43
C PHE A 62 21.79 12.94 6.22
N ARG A 63 21.88 12.89 7.56
CA ARG A 63 20.72 13.14 8.42
C ARG A 63 20.20 14.57 8.24
N GLU A 64 21.08 15.56 8.24
CA GLU A 64 20.70 16.96 8.03
C GLU A 64 19.97 17.16 6.69
N SER A 65 20.50 16.58 5.61
CA SER A 65 19.87 16.66 4.28
C SER A 65 18.51 15.99 4.25
N PHE A 66 18.39 14.82 4.89
CA PHE A 66 17.14 14.09 4.99
C PHE A 66 16.10 14.86 5.80
N ASP A 67 16.47 15.33 7.01
CA ASP A 67 15.57 16.05 7.90
C ASP A 67 15.08 17.35 7.25
N THR A 68 15.97 18.05 6.54
CA THR A 68 15.62 19.25 5.77
C THR A 68 14.59 18.92 4.68
N TYR A 69 14.86 17.92 3.83
CA TYR A 69 13.94 17.55 2.76
C TYR A 69 12.58 17.07 3.30
N LEU A 70 12.59 16.20 4.31
CA LEU A 70 11.36 15.69 4.89
C LEU A 70 10.55 16.80 5.57
N SER A 71 11.20 17.75 6.25
CA SER A 71 10.50 18.88 6.86
C SER A 71 9.81 19.76 5.81
N GLU A 72 10.48 20.09 4.71
CA GLU A 72 9.88 20.90 3.64
C GLU A 72 8.68 20.20 2.99
N VAL A 73 8.78 18.89 2.73
CA VAL A 73 7.66 18.12 2.17
C VAL A 73 6.54 17.93 3.21
N SER A 74 6.85 17.82 4.50
CA SER A 74 5.85 17.73 5.57
C SER A 74 5.03 19.01 5.67
N ASN A 75 5.68 20.18 5.62
CA ASN A 75 5.01 21.47 5.57
C ASN A 75 4.04 21.56 4.37
N LEU A 76 4.46 21.04 3.20
CA LEU A 76 3.57 20.95 2.03
C LEU A 76 2.40 19.99 2.28
N ALA A 77 2.68 18.81 2.84
CA ALA A 77 1.67 17.79 3.12
C ALA A 77 0.60 18.25 4.11
N GLU A 78 0.97 19.08 5.10
CA GLU A 78 0.04 19.64 6.08
C GLU A 78 -0.92 20.69 5.48
N LEU A 79 -0.57 21.33 4.37
CA LEU A 79 -1.44 22.29 3.69
C LEU A 79 -2.54 21.63 2.84
N PHE A 80 -2.25 20.46 2.27
CA PHE A 80 -3.12 19.79 1.30
C PHE A 80 -4.50 19.40 1.83
N PRO A 81 -4.66 18.87 3.05
CA PRO A 81 -5.97 18.52 3.59
C PRO A 81 -6.95 19.69 3.56
N GLY A 82 -6.52 20.89 3.95
CA GLY A 82 -7.36 22.09 3.91
C GLY A 82 -7.76 22.49 2.49
N LEU A 83 -6.82 22.46 1.54
CA LEU A 83 -7.08 22.76 0.14
C LEU A 83 -8.04 21.74 -0.50
N ILE A 84 -7.90 20.45 -0.16
CA ILE A 84 -8.80 19.40 -0.63
C ILE A 84 -10.20 19.59 -0.03
N ALA A 85 -10.30 19.94 1.25
CA ALA A 85 -11.58 20.21 1.89
C ALA A 85 -12.32 21.37 1.19
N GLU A 86 -11.62 22.48 0.94
CA GLU A 86 -12.18 23.62 0.21
C GLU A 86 -12.60 23.24 -1.21
N ALA A 87 -11.80 22.44 -1.92
CA ALA A 87 -12.14 21.95 -3.27
C ALA A 87 -13.38 21.02 -3.27
N LEU A 88 -13.68 20.38 -2.14
CA LEU A 88 -14.88 19.57 -1.93
C LEU A 88 -16.05 20.37 -1.33
N ASP A 89 -15.95 21.71 -1.30
CA ASP A 89 -16.91 22.62 -0.67
C ASP A 89 -17.22 22.25 0.80
N LEU A 90 -16.17 21.87 1.53
CA LEU A 90 -16.18 21.61 2.97
C LEU A 90 -15.41 22.71 3.71
N PRO A 91 -15.61 22.87 5.04
CA PRO A 91 -14.72 23.69 5.85
C PRO A 91 -13.27 23.20 5.73
N SER A 92 -12.29 24.12 5.66
CA SER A 92 -10.87 23.75 5.53
C SER A 92 -10.35 22.85 6.65
N THR A 93 -11.03 22.82 7.80
CA THR A 93 -10.73 21.96 8.96
C THR A 93 -11.36 20.57 8.88
N ALA A 94 -12.01 20.19 7.78
CA ALA A 94 -12.80 18.95 7.68
C ALA A 94 -11.97 17.67 7.91
N PHE A 95 -10.65 17.74 7.70
CA PHE A 95 -9.75 16.60 7.86
C PHE A 95 -8.85 16.69 9.11
N ASP A 96 -8.99 17.71 9.97
CA ASP A 96 -8.05 17.92 11.10
C ASP A 96 -7.96 16.70 12.04
N GLN A 97 -9.11 16.06 12.29
CA GLN A 97 -9.22 14.86 13.15
C GLN A 97 -8.71 13.57 12.49
N VAL A 98 -8.29 13.61 11.23
CA VAL A 98 -7.82 12.43 10.47
C VAL A 98 -6.36 12.12 10.78
N PHE A 99 -5.57 13.08 11.25
CA PHE A 99 -4.12 12.94 11.41
C PHE A 99 -3.72 12.87 12.89
N ASP A 100 -2.63 12.15 13.17
CA ASP A 100 -2.00 12.23 14.49
C ASP A 100 -1.29 13.59 14.64
N ASN A 101 -1.13 14.05 15.88
CA ASN A 101 -0.33 15.22 16.19
C ASN A 101 0.61 14.92 17.37
N PRO A 102 1.94 14.85 17.16
CA PRO A 102 2.64 15.00 15.87
C PRO A 102 2.40 13.83 14.91
N GLN A 103 2.34 14.11 13.61
CA GLN A 103 2.24 13.09 12.56
C GLN A 103 3.63 12.55 12.22
N GLN A 104 3.75 11.22 12.08
CA GLN A 104 4.94 10.62 11.48
C GLN A 104 4.74 10.45 9.96
N HIS A 105 5.39 11.30 9.17
CA HIS A 105 5.48 11.10 7.72
C HIS A 105 6.58 10.08 7.43
N LYS A 106 6.33 9.12 6.54
CA LYS A 106 7.33 8.13 6.13
C LYS A 106 7.97 8.54 4.82
N LEU A 107 9.28 8.36 4.68
CA LEU A 107 10.02 8.62 3.45
C LEU A 107 10.83 7.39 3.08
N LYS A 108 10.65 6.91 1.85
CA LYS A 108 11.50 5.85 1.30
C LYS A 108 12.61 6.46 0.44
N LEU A 109 13.84 5.99 0.61
CA LEU A 109 14.94 6.21 -0.33
C LEU A 109 15.08 4.96 -1.19
N ILE A 110 14.53 4.98 -2.39
CA ILE A 110 14.41 3.79 -3.24
C ILE A 110 15.44 3.85 -4.36
N LYS A 111 16.15 2.73 -4.56
CA LYS A 111 17.05 2.51 -5.68
C LYS A 111 16.55 1.36 -6.55
N TYR A 112 16.38 1.64 -7.83
CA TYR A 112 16.12 0.66 -8.88
C TYR A 112 17.38 0.48 -9.72
N PRO A 113 18.07 -0.66 -9.63
CA PRO A 113 19.17 -0.96 -10.52
C PRO A 113 18.69 -1.08 -11.98
N PRO A 114 19.57 -0.89 -12.98
CA PRO A 114 19.27 -1.31 -14.35
C PRO A 114 18.84 -2.77 -14.38
N PRO A 115 17.86 -3.15 -15.21
CA PRO A 115 17.49 -4.55 -15.37
C PRO A 115 18.72 -5.36 -15.84
N PRO A 116 18.91 -6.60 -15.36
CA PRO A 116 19.98 -7.44 -15.84
C PRO A 116 19.85 -7.64 -17.37
N GLY A 117 20.95 -7.44 -18.10
CA GLY A 117 20.94 -7.40 -19.57
C GLY A 117 20.57 -8.74 -20.22
N ALA A 118 19.82 -8.64 -21.32
CA ALA A 118 19.57 -9.67 -22.35
C ALA A 118 18.65 -10.86 -22.03
N SER A 119 17.65 -10.69 -21.17
CA SER A 119 16.42 -11.46 -21.36
C SER A 119 15.23 -10.50 -21.45
N ASN A 120 14.52 -10.58 -22.58
CA ASN A 120 13.13 -10.14 -22.71
C ASN A 120 12.21 -11.00 -21.81
N GLU A 121 12.71 -11.45 -20.65
CA GLU A 121 11.92 -12.23 -19.71
C GLU A 121 10.90 -11.30 -19.08
N SER A 122 9.66 -11.57 -19.44
CA SER A 122 8.40 -11.03 -18.93
C SER A 122 8.18 -11.35 -17.44
N GLY A 123 9.20 -11.12 -16.59
CA GLY A 123 9.23 -11.59 -15.20
C GLY A 123 9.52 -10.53 -14.14
N PHE A 124 10.17 -9.41 -14.48
CA PHE A 124 10.60 -8.42 -13.48
C PHE A 124 9.76 -7.15 -13.51
N GLN A 125 9.41 -6.65 -12.32
CA GLN A 125 8.76 -5.35 -12.13
C GLN A 125 9.66 -4.46 -11.27
N GLY A 126 9.61 -3.14 -11.48
CA GLY A 126 10.22 -2.22 -10.52
C GLY A 126 9.37 -2.20 -9.26
N VAL A 127 8.10 -1.85 -9.45
CA VAL A 127 7.01 -2.05 -8.50
C VAL A 127 5.78 -2.39 -9.31
N GLY A 128 5.02 -3.41 -8.88
CA GLY A 128 3.79 -3.81 -9.55
C GLY A 128 2.67 -2.76 -9.49
N PRO A 129 1.57 -2.92 -10.25
CA PRO A 129 0.38 -2.10 -10.12
C PRO A 129 -0.17 -2.12 -8.70
N HIS A 130 -0.28 -0.95 -8.06
CA HIS A 130 -0.82 -0.81 -6.71
C HIS A 130 -1.37 0.60 -6.45
N LYS A 131 -2.07 0.74 -5.32
CA LYS A 131 -2.51 2.02 -4.75
C LYS A 131 -1.84 2.19 -3.38
N ASP A 132 -1.38 3.39 -3.06
CA ASP A 132 -0.82 3.68 -1.72
C ASP A 132 -1.91 3.66 -0.65
N SER A 133 -1.62 3.15 0.55
CA SER A 133 -2.61 3.02 1.62
C SER A 133 -2.93 4.34 2.35
N GLY A 134 -2.01 5.30 2.34
CA GLY A 134 -2.11 6.57 3.08
C GLY A 134 -3.14 7.56 2.55
N PHE A 135 -3.02 8.81 2.99
CA PHE A 135 -3.84 9.95 2.55
C PHE A 135 -3.32 10.50 1.21
N LEU A 136 -2.05 10.92 1.19
CA LEU A 136 -1.35 11.42 0.00
C LEU A 136 0.08 10.89 -0.04
N THR A 137 0.63 10.82 -1.25
CA THR A 137 2.05 10.57 -1.50
C THR A 137 2.65 11.74 -2.29
N PHE A 138 3.81 12.21 -1.86
CA PHE A 138 4.60 13.26 -2.51
C PHE A 138 5.92 12.66 -2.99
N LEU A 139 6.08 12.54 -4.30
CA LEU A 139 7.22 11.86 -4.91
C LEU A 139 8.16 12.84 -5.60
N LEU A 140 9.41 12.85 -5.14
CA LEU A 140 10.53 13.37 -5.92
C LEU A 140 11.14 12.24 -6.77
N GLN A 141 11.12 12.44 -8.10
CA GLN A 141 11.84 11.59 -9.04
C GLN A 141 13.31 12.05 -9.09
N GLY A 142 14.15 11.45 -8.24
CA GLY A 142 15.52 11.92 -7.98
C GLY A 142 16.54 11.81 -9.11
N THR A 143 16.16 11.21 -10.25
CA THR A 143 17.03 11.01 -11.41
C THR A 143 16.22 11.16 -12.70
N PRO A 144 16.86 11.44 -13.86
CA PRO A 144 16.16 11.70 -15.12
C PRO A 144 15.51 10.46 -15.76
N HIS A 145 15.53 9.32 -15.08
CA HIS A 145 14.93 8.09 -15.56
C HIS A 145 13.41 8.21 -15.71
N HIS A 146 12.91 7.70 -16.83
CA HIS A 146 11.49 7.38 -16.98
C HIS A 146 11.11 6.19 -16.08
N GLY A 147 9.88 5.69 -16.23
CA GLY A 147 9.47 4.40 -15.66
C GLY A 147 8.30 4.49 -14.68
N LEU A 148 8.02 5.65 -14.08
CA LEU A 148 6.75 5.82 -13.38
C LEU A 148 5.61 5.83 -14.41
N GLU A 149 4.62 4.96 -14.20
CA GLU A 149 3.39 4.91 -15.00
C GLU A 149 2.19 4.96 -14.05
N VAL A 150 1.22 5.81 -14.36
CA VAL A 150 -0.02 5.99 -13.59
C VAL A 150 -1.21 5.55 -14.45
N GLN A 151 -2.20 4.92 -13.84
CA GLN A 151 -3.38 4.45 -14.56
C GLN A 151 -4.49 5.48 -14.46
N ASN A 152 -5.04 5.92 -15.60
CA ASN A 152 -6.19 6.80 -15.62
C ASN A 152 -7.51 6.02 -15.40
N LYS A 153 -8.64 6.75 -15.36
CA LYS A 153 -9.99 6.19 -15.16
C LYS A 153 -10.44 5.22 -16.27
N SER A 154 -9.84 5.27 -17.47
CA SER A 154 -10.10 4.31 -18.55
C SER A 154 -9.23 3.05 -18.48
N GLY A 155 -8.43 2.89 -17.42
CA GLY A 155 -7.51 1.77 -17.26
C GLY A 155 -6.22 1.89 -18.08
N THR A 156 -6.02 3.03 -18.75
CA THR A 156 -4.86 3.28 -19.60
C THR A 156 -3.66 3.75 -18.76
N TRP A 157 -2.51 3.13 -18.98
CA TRP A 157 -1.25 3.54 -18.37
C TRP A 157 -0.68 4.78 -19.06
N ILE A 158 -0.42 5.82 -18.27
CA ILE A 158 0.14 7.10 -18.70
C ILE A 158 1.54 7.24 -18.08
N PRO A 159 2.58 7.55 -18.87
CA PRO A 159 3.90 7.82 -18.32
C PRO A 159 3.92 9.13 -17.52
N ALA A 160 4.60 9.13 -16.38
CA ALA A 160 4.89 10.32 -15.58
C ALA A 160 6.42 10.58 -15.60
N PRO A 161 6.94 11.23 -16.67
CA PRO A 161 8.36 11.51 -16.77
C PRO A 161 8.80 12.53 -15.70
N PRO A 162 10.05 12.47 -15.23
CA PRO A 162 10.57 13.44 -14.28
C PRO A 162 10.56 14.85 -14.89
N LEU A 163 10.01 15.82 -14.15
CA LEU A 163 10.02 17.23 -14.52
C LEU A 163 10.84 18.01 -13.48
N PRO A 164 11.91 18.72 -13.88
CA PRO A 164 12.73 19.50 -12.94
C PRO A 164 11.90 20.52 -12.15
N GLY A 165 12.15 20.61 -10.84
CA GLY A 165 11.44 21.56 -9.95
C GLY A 165 10.02 21.15 -9.59
N THR A 166 9.65 19.88 -9.76
CA THR A 166 8.30 19.38 -9.46
C THR A 166 8.31 18.16 -8.52
N LEU A 167 7.17 17.93 -7.87
CA LEU A 167 6.83 16.69 -7.19
C LEU A 167 5.63 16.07 -7.90
N VAL A 168 5.59 14.74 -7.99
CA VAL A 168 4.37 14.01 -8.36
C VAL A 168 3.57 13.80 -7.08
N VAL A 169 2.30 14.21 -7.07
CA VAL A 169 1.39 14.00 -5.93
C VAL A 169 0.28 13.06 -6.34
N ASN A 170 0.05 12.00 -5.56
CA ASN A 170 -1.05 11.06 -5.80
C ASN A 170 -1.90 10.82 -4.56
N ILE A 171 -3.17 10.48 -4.82
CA ILE A 171 -4.18 10.17 -3.82
C ILE A 171 -4.03 8.72 -3.36
N GLY A 172 -4.06 8.52 -2.04
CA GLY A 172 -4.03 7.20 -1.43
C GLY A 172 -5.41 6.68 -1.01
N ARG A 173 -5.46 5.41 -0.60
CA ARG A 173 -6.69 4.70 -0.26
C ARG A 173 -7.42 5.31 0.94
N SER A 174 -6.70 5.92 1.89
CA SER A 174 -7.35 6.56 3.03
C SER A 174 -8.23 7.73 2.58
N LEU A 175 -7.73 8.60 1.69
CA LEU A 175 -8.53 9.73 1.18
C LEU A 175 -9.67 9.25 0.27
N GLU A 176 -9.45 8.23 -0.55
CA GLU A 176 -10.51 7.57 -1.34
C GLU A 176 -11.63 7.06 -0.44
N ALA A 177 -11.29 6.36 0.64
CA ALA A 177 -12.23 5.85 1.61
C ALA A 177 -12.99 6.99 2.32
N LEU A 178 -12.27 7.98 2.85
CA LEU A 178 -12.85 9.14 3.56
C LEU A 178 -13.87 9.91 2.72
N THR A 179 -13.62 10.03 1.42
CA THR A 179 -14.47 10.79 0.49
C THR A 179 -15.53 9.95 -0.21
N GLY A 180 -15.67 8.67 0.14
CA GLY A 180 -16.61 7.76 -0.51
C GLY A 180 -16.32 7.59 -2.01
N GLY A 181 -15.06 7.58 -2.41
CA GLY A 181 -14.61 7.35 -3.79
C GLY A 181 -14.49 8.59 -4.68
N ILE A 182 -14.91 9.77 -4.21
CA ILE A 182 -14.83 11.03 -4.99
C ILE A 182 -13.37 11.35 -5.33
N CYS A 183 -12.48 11.27 -4.33
CA CYS A 183 -11.05 11.36 -4.53
C CYS A 183 -10.47 9.96 -4.76
N THR A 184 -10.49 9.46 -6.00
CA THR A 184 -10.06 8.08 -6.30
C THR A 184 -8.55 7.89 -6.09
N ALA A 185 -8.16 6.81 -5.40
CA ALA A 185 -6.76 6.47 -5.21
C ALA A 185 -6.12 6.05 -6.54
N THR A 186 -4.93 6.56 -6.81
CA THR A 186 -4.28 6.40 -8.12
C THR A 186 -3.53 5.08 -8.19
N THR A 187 -3.97 4.17 -9.07
CA THR A 187 -3.19 2.97 -9.40
C THR A 187 -1.94 3.38 -10.18
N HIS A 188 -0.78 2.93 -9.74
CA HIS A 188 0.50 3.26 -10.37
C HIS A 188 1.49 2.09 -10.29
N ARG A 189 2.55 2.14 -11.11
CA ARG A 189 3.61 1.12 -11.15
C ARG A 189 4.95 1.72 -11.57
N VAL A 190 6.02 0.95 -11.40
CA VAL A 190 7.36 1.30 -11.92
C VAL A 190 7.81 0.28 -12.96
N SER A 191 7.97 0.76 -14.18
CA SER A 191 8.44 0.03 -15.35
C SER A 191 9.97 0.07 -15.43
N LEU A 192 10.59 -1.12 -15.49
CA LEU A 192 12.03 -1.27 -15.63
C LEU A 192 12.46 -1.58 -17.08
N ARG A 193 11.67 -1.17 -18.06
CA ARG A 193 12.06 -1.39 -19.46
C ARG A 193 13.44 -0.77 -19.74
N PRO A 194 14.36 -1.46 -20.45
CA PRO A 194 15.73 -1.01 -20.63
C PRO A 194 15.87 0.41 -21.19
N GLU A 195 14.94 0.86 -22.02
CA GLU A 195 14.91 2.22 -22.56
C GLU A 195 14.71 3.31 -21.49
N ASN A 196 14.12 2.98 -20.33
CA ASN A 196 13.98 3.93 -19.23
C ASN A 196 15.32 4.22 -18.52
N PHE A 197 16.37 3.42 -18.80
CA PHE A 197 17.71 3.51 -18.21
C PHE A 197 18.77 4.03 -19.18
N GLN A 198 18.33 4.61 -20.31
CA GLN A 198 19.19 5.14 -21.35
C GLN A 198 18.77 6.56 -21.73
N ASP A 199 19.74 7.39 -22.09
CA ASP A 199 19.54 8.69 -22.71
C ASP A 199 20.46 8.86 -23.94
N THR A 200 20.52 10.08 -24.49
CA THR A 200 21.38 10.38 -25.64
C THR A 200 22.88 10.23 -25.36
N ALA A 201 23.30 10.24 -24.10
CA ALA A 201 24.68 10.11 -23.65
C ALA A 201 25.05 8.67 -23.26
N GLY A 202 24.08 7.77 -23.12
CA GLY A 202 24.29 6.35 -22.84
C GLY A 202 23.45 5.85 -21.66
N SER A 203 24.03 4.99 -20.81
CA SER A 203 23.34 4.48 -19.63
C SER A 203 23.27 5.52 -18.52
N LEU A 204 22.09 5.65 -17.91
CA LEU A 204 21.83 6.55 -16.78
C LEU A 204 22.24 5.98 -15.41
N GLY A 205 22.64 4.70 -15.35
CA GLY A 205 22.91 4.02 -14.07
C GLY A 205 21.62 3.66 -13.32
N PRO A 206 21.61 3.65 -11.97
CA PRO A 206 20.41 3.33 -11.20
C PRO A 206 19.42 4.52 -11.11
N ARG A 207 18.13 4.20 -11.09
CA ARG A 207 17.05 5.16 -10.84
C ARG A 207 16.83 5.34 -9.34
N PHE A 208 16.79 6.58 -8.87
CA PHE A 208 16.43 6.91 -7.49
C PHE A 208 15.05 7.58 -7.39
N SER A 209 14.31 7.28 -6.33
CA SER A 209 12.97 7.84 -6.05
C SER A 209 12.78 8.06 -4.57
N PHE A 210 12.19 9.20 -4.20
CA PHE A 210 12.06 9.65 -2.81
C PHE A 210 10.61 10.00 -2.46
N PRO A 211 9.70 9.00 -2.36
CA PRO A 211 8.32 9.25 -1.96
C PRO A 211 8.21 9.50 -0.45
N VAL A 212 7.53 10.59 -0.09
CA VAL A 212 7.03 10.90 1.25
C VAL A 212 5.56 10.53 1.32
N PHE A 213 5.18 9.74 2.31
CA PHE A 213 3.82 9.25 2.54
C PHE A 213 3.20 9.98 3.73
N GLN A 214 2.07 10.63 3.50
CA GLN A 214 1.20 11.16 4.53
C GLN A 214 0.21 10.07 4.94
N GLY A 215 0.40 9.52 6.15
CA GLY A 215 -0.53 8.58 6.75
C GLY A 215 -1.76 9.27 7.33
N VAL A 216 -2.63 8.46 7.93
CA VAL A 216 -3.72 8.91 8.81
C VAL A 216 -3.45 8.41 10.22
N SER A 217 -4.19 8.92 11.21
CA SER A 217 -4.09 8.49 12.60
C SER A 217 -4.33 6.99 12.73
N LEU A 218 -3.52 6.33 13.56
CA LEU A 218 -3.69 4.91 13.89
C LEU A 218 -4.96 4.64 14.72
N ASP A 219 -5.50 5.67 15.37
CA ASP A 219 -6.71 5.61 16.20
C ASP A 219 -7.97 6.03 15.43
N LEU A 220 -7.82 6.25 14.13
CA LEU A 220 -8.91 6.62 13.24
C LEU A 220 -9.85 5.42 13.06
N SER A 221 -11.15 5.67 13.18
CA SER A 221 -12.21 4.67 13.15
C SER A 221 -13.41 5.21 12.36
N ALA A 222 -14.26 4.32 11.82
CA ALA A 222 -15.36 4.72 10.95
C ALA A 222 -16.36 5.66 11.62
N ASP A 223 -16.57 5.54 12.95
CA ASP A 223 -17.46 6.40 13.73
C ASP A 223 -16.94 7.84 13.88
N LYS A 224 -15.63 8.04 13.77
CA LYS A 224 -15.01 9.37 13.88
C LYS A 224 -15.09 10.17 12.58
N ILE A 225 -15.52 9.56 11.47
CA ILE A 225 -15.51 10.21 10.15
C ILE A 225 -16.89 10.13 9.51
N SER A 226 -17.59 11.27 9.50
CA SER A 226 -18.72 11.48 8.60
C SER A 226 -18.50 12.78 7.83
N LEU A 227 -17.87 12.68 6.66
CA LEU A 227 -17.76 13.80 5.72
C LEU A 227 -19.07 13.91 4.95
N LYS A 228 -19.86 14.95 5.24
CA LYS A 228 -21.09 15.25 4.51
C LYS A 228 -20.78 16.03 3.24
N ILE A 229 -20.31 15.32 2.22
CA ILE A 229 -19.94 15.96 0.95
C ILE A 229 -21.20 16.49 0.23
N PRO A 230 -21.22 17.79 -0.15
CA PRO A 230 -22.37 18.39 -0.82
C PRO A 230 -22.82 17.62 -2.07
N ALA A 231 -24.13 17.65 -2.35
CA ALA A 231 -24.71 16.92 -3.48
C ALA A 231 -24.09 17.34 -4.82
N HIS A 232 -23.85 18.64 -5.03
CA HIS A 232 -23.29 19.15 -6.27
C HIS A 232 -21.86 18.64 -6.54
N ILE A 233 -21.05 18.36 -5.50
CA ILE A 233 -19.73 17.74 -5.64
C ILE A 233 -19.88 16.26 -6.02
N ARG A 234 -20.79 15.53 -5.36
CA ARG A 234 -21.07 14.13 -5.69
C ARG A 234 -21.56 13.96 -7.12
N ASP A 235 -22.35 14.91 -7.62
CA ASP A 235 -22.86 14.88 -8.99
C ASP A 235 -21.76 15.03 -10.05
N LEU A 236 -20.61 15.64 -9.72
CA LEU A 236 -19.47 15.76 -10.66
C LEU A 236 -18.87 14.40 -11.06
N VAL A 237 -18.94 13.40 -10.19
CA VAL A 237 -18.34 12.07 -10.41
C VAL A 237 -19.38 10.99 -10.71
N LYS A 238 -20.67 11.33 -10.77
CA LYS A 238 -21.78 10.36 -10.90
C LYS A 238 -21.73 9.51 -12.18
N ASN A 239 -21.14 10.04 -13.25
CA ASN A 239 -21.00 9.35 -14.54
C ASN A 239 -19.62 8.68 -14.73
N ASP A 240 -18.73 8.79 -13.75
CA ASP A 240 -17.45 8.12 -13.83
C ASP A 240 -17.66 6.63 -13.66
N LYS A 241 -17.38 5.87 -14.72
CA LYS A 241 -17.41 4.38 -14.72
C LYS A 241 -16.24 3.76 -13.93
N VAL A 242 -15.66 4.50 -12.98
CA VAL A 242 -14.58 3.99 -12.15
C VAL A 242 -15.22 3.00 -11.19
N LYS A 243 -14.93 1.71 -11.36
CA LYS A 243 -15.15 0.70 -10.31
C LYS A 243 -14.22 1.05 -9.16
N SER A 244 -14.64 1.96 -8.29
CA SER A 244 -13.95 2.22 -7.04
C SER A 244 -14.36 1.14 -6.06
N ASP A 245 -13.39 0.37 -5.59
CA ASP A 245 -13.53 -0.55 -4.48
C ASP A 245 -13.55 0.20 -3.14
N ALA A 246 -13.71 1.53 -3.13
CA ALA A 246 -13.66 2.39 -1.96
C ALA A 246 -14.56 1.92 -0.82
N GLU A 247 -15.76 1.42 -1.09
CA GLU A 247 -16.67 1.00 -0.01
C GLU A 247 -16.22 -0.31 0.65
N ALA A 248 -15.77 -1.29 -0.16
CA ALA A 248 -15.16 -2.51 0.36
C ALA A 248 -13.86 -2.20 1.11
N THR A 249 -13.04 -1.31 0.54
CA THR A 249 -11.79 -0.81 1.12
C THR A 249 -12.02 -0.03 2.41
N PHE A 250 -13.02 0.83 2.46
CA PHE A 250 -13.41 1.60 3.65
C PHE A 250 -13.81 0.62 4.73
N ASN A 251 -14.71 -0.31 4.43
CA ASN A 251 -15.11 -1.34 5.37
C ASN A 251 -13.93 -2.19 5.82
N GLU A 252 -12.98 -2.55 4.95
CA GLU A 252 -11.78 -3.32 5.33
C GLU A 252 -10.80 -2.51 6.19
N ILE A 253 -10.48 -1.28 5.79
CA ILE A 253 -9.62 -0.34 6.53
C ILE A 253 -10.17 -0.08 7.94
N PHE A 254 -11.50 -0.02 8.07
CA PHE A 254 -12.19 0.33 9.32
C PHE A 254 -12.87 -0.86 10.04
N ARG A 255 -12.75 -2.10 9.56
CA ARG A 255 -13.18 -3.33 10.28
C ARG A 255 -12.16 -3.65 11.38
N GLY A 256 -12.06 -2.77 12.38
CA GLY A 256 -11.10 -2.80 13.48
C GLY A 256 -10.47 -1.43 13.75
N SER A 257 -9.35 -1.41 14.48
CA SER A 257 -8.49 -0.23 14.57
C SER A 257 -7.60 -0.16 13.32
N ILE A 258 -7.56 0.98 12.63
CA ILE A 258 -6.62 1.24 11.51
C ILE A 258 -5.19 0.89 11.92
N GLY A 259 -4.82 1.27 13.14
CA GLY A 259 -3.52 0.95 13.72
C GLY A 259 -3.27 -0.54 13.77
N GLN A 260 -4.21 -1.33 14.29
CA GLN A 260 -4.09 -2.78 14.35
C GLN A 260 -3.95 -3.42 12.96
N GLY A 261 -4.80 -3.02 12.01
CA GLY A 261 -4.71 -3.50 10.62
C GLY A 261 -3.36 -3.17 9.98
N THR A 262 -2.90 -1.92 10.15
CA THR A 262 -1.60 -1.45 9.66
C THR A 262 -0.44 -2.24 10.27
N PHE A 263 -0.49 -2.49 11.58
CA PHE A 263 0.53 -3.25 12.29
C PHE A 263 0.60 -4.70 11.82
N ILE A 264 -0.54 -5.39 11.73
CA ILE A 264 -0.59 -6.77 11.24
C ILE A 264 -0.08 -6.83 9.80
N ALA A 265 -0.49 -5.91 8.92
CA ALA A 265 0.02 -5.85 7.55
C ALA A 265 1.54 -5.64 7.49
N ARG A 266 2.11 -4.85 8.41
CA ARG A 266 3.57 -4.67 8.51
C ARG A 266 4.28 -5.93 8.99
N VAL A 267 3.76 -6.59 10.02
CA VAL A 267 4.31 -7.85 10.54
C VAL A 267 4.32 -8.94 9.46
N THR A 268 3.25 -9.07 8.66
CA THR A 268 3.14 -10.10 7.62
C THR A 268 3.95 -9.80 6.37
N SER A 269 4.07 -8.51 5.98
CA SER A 269 4.90 -8.10 4.83
C SER A 269 6.40 -8.08 5.13
N HIS A 270 6.79 -7.88 6.39
CA HIS A 270 8.18 -7.84 6.83
C HIS A 270 8.42 -8.97 7.85
N GLN A 271 8.33 -10.21 7.38
CA GLN A 271 8.40 -11.39 8.25
C GLN A 271 9.72 -11.51 9.00
N ASP A 272 10.82 -10.95 8.49
CA ASP A 272 12.10 -10.88 9.19
C ASP A 272 12.02 -9.99 10.46
N VAL A 273 11.38 -8.83 10.35
CA VAL A 273 11.06 -7.95 11.50
C VAL A 273 10.07 -8.67 12.42
N GLY A 274 9.00 -9.25 11.86
CA GLY A 274 7.98 -9.99 12.59
C GLY A 274 8.58 -11.14 13.41
N GLN A 275 9.46 -11.95 12.82
CA GLN A 275 10.09 -13.10 13.46
C GLN A 275 11.01 -12.66 14.62
N ARG A 276 11.67 -11.51 14.49
CA ARG A 276 12.59 -11.01 15.50
C ARG A 276 11.90 -10.31 16.66
N TRP A 277 10.91 -9.48 16.38
CA TRP A 277 10.32 -8.57 17.37
C TRP A 277 8.90 -8.98 17.79
N TYR A 278 8.17 -9.69 16.94
CA TYR A 278 6.76 -10.04 17.16
C TYR A 278 6.46 -11.52 16.79
N PRO A 279 7.28 -12.50 17.21
CA PRO A 279 7.19 -13.87 16.71
C PRO A 279 5.83 -14.53 16.95
N GLU A 280 5.18 -14.24 18.07
CA GLU A 280 3.84 -14.76 18.38
C GLU A 280 2.76 -14.14 17.49
N ILE A 281 2.86 -12.84 17.20
CA ILE A 281 1.92 -12.15 16.32
C ILE A 281 2.12 -12.61 14.89
N LEU A 282 3.36 -12.74 14.43
CA LEU A 282 3.68 -13.30 13.12
C LEU A 282 3.16 -14.73 13.01
N ALA A 283 3.45 -15.58 14.00
CA ALA A 283 2.95 -16.95 14.02
C ALA A 283 1.43 -16.99 14.03
N LYS A 284 0.73 -16.10 14.75
CA LYS A 284 -0.74 -16.04 14.72
C LYS A 284 -1.27 -15.55 13.37
N ALA A 285 -0.64 -14.54 12.78
CA ALA A 285 -1.03 -13.99 11.50
C ALA A 285 -0.76 -14.96 10.33
N LEU A 286 0.26 -15.81 10.46
CA LEU A 286 0.62 -16.85 9.50
C LEU A 286 -0.02 -18.22 9.79
N LYS A 287 -0.40 -18.51 11.04
CA LYS A 287 -1.09 -19.75 11.42
C LYS A 287 -2.39 -19.77 10.64
N GLY A 288 -2.44 -20.66 9.67
CA GLY A 288 -3.67 -20.91 8.98
C GLY A 288 -4.61 -21.71 9.88
N LEU A 289 -5.90 -21.48 9.66
CA LEU A 289 -6.97 -22.32 10.10
C LEU A 289 -6.98 -23.58 9.23
N LEU A 290 -6.86 -24.76 9.84
CA LEU A 290 -7.20 -26.00 9.14
C LEU A 290 -8.71 -25.99 8.91
N ILE A 291 -9.12 -26.03 7.65
CA ILE A 291 -10.52 -26.19 7.24
C ILE A 291 -10.69 -27.56 6.60
N GLU A 292 -11.77 -28.23 6.99
CA GLU A 292 -12.32 -29.38 6.28
C GLU A 292 -13.45 -28.84 5.38
N CYS A 293 -13.40 -29.19 4.09
CA CYS A 293 -14.39 -28.76 3.11
C CYS A 293 -14.56 -29.82 2.02
N ASP A 294 -15.72 -29.82 1.36
CA ASP A 294 -15.97 -30.73 0.24
C ASP A 294 -14.95 -30.52 -0.90
N PRO A 295 -14.58 -31.57 -1.67
CA PRO A 295 -13.61 -31.45 -2.77
C PRO A 295 -13.92 -30.35 -3.79
N SER A 296 -15.20 -30.08 -4.04
CA SER A 296 -15.65 -29.00 -4.93
C SER A 296 -15.33 -27.61 -4.36
N ILE A 297 -15.51 -27.43 -3.05
CA ILE A 297 -15.17 -26.21 -2.33
C ILE A 297 -13.64 -26.08 -2.24
N LYS A 298 -12.91 -27.16 -1.94
CA LYS A 298 -11.44 -27.18 -1.97
C LYS A 298 -10.91 -26.74 -3.34
N SER A 299 -11.46 -27.24 -4.44
CA SER A 299 -11.08 -26.84 -5.80
C SER A 299 -11.41 -25.36 -6.10
N MET A 300 -12.54 -24.84 -5.61
CA MET A 300 -12.88 -23.41 -5.74
C MET A 300 -11.90 -22.53 -4.95
N ILE A 301 -11.57 -22.92 -3.72
CA ILE A 301 -10.60 -22.20 -2.87
C ILE A 301 -9.21 -22.24 -3.51
N LEU A 302 -8.76 -23.40 -4.01
CA LEU A 302 -7.51 -23.55 -4.75
C LEU A 302 -7.48 -22.66 -5.99
N LYS A 303 -8.59 -22.55 -6.73
CA LYS A 303 -8.69 -21.65 -7.88
C LYS A 303 -8.64 -20.17 -7.48
N TYR A 304 -9.31 -19.78 -6.40
CA TYR A 304 -9.22 -18.42 -5.86
C TYR A 304 -7.81 -18.08 -5.40
N ASP A 305 -7.10 -19.08 -4.88
CA ASP A 305 -5.74 -18.96 -4.39
C ASP A 305 -4.69 -19.04 -5.51
N GLU A 306 -4.91 -19.79 -6.59
CA GLU A 306 -4.05 -19.78 -7.79
C GLU A 306 -3.99 -18.40 -8.44
N GLU A 307 -5.06 -17.62 -8.33
CA GLU A 307 -5.11 -16.26 -8.86
C GLU A 307 -4.32 -15.26 -8.01
N ARG A 308 -4.31 -15.43 -6.68
CA ARG A 308 -3.88 -14.37 -5.75
C ARG A 308 -3.05 -14.78 -4.52
N HIS A 309 -2.95 -16.05 -4.19
CA HIS A 309 -2.30 -16.60 -2.99
C HIS A 309 -2.74 -15.94 -1.68
N ASP A 310 -4.01 -15.50 -1.64
CA ASP A 310 -4.56 -14.72 -0.55
C ASP A 310 -5.02 -15.62 0.60
N TYR A 311 -5.53 -16.81 0.30
CA TYR A 311 -6.30 -17.65 1.22
C TYR A 311 -5.51 -18.81 1.78
N ILE A 312 -4.71 -19.52 0.99
CA ILE A 312 -4.07 -20.78 1.40
C ILE A 312 -2.69 -20.50 2.00
N VAL A 313 -2.42 -21.15 3.13
CA VAL A 313 -1.12 -21.26 3.79
C VAL A 313 -0.44 -22.57 3.37
N GLU A 314 -1.22 -23.66 3.31
CA GLU A 314 -0.76 -24.99 2.88
C GLU A 314 -1.94 -25.78 2.26
N ASP A 315 -1.70 -26.37 1.09
CA ASP A 315 -2.57 -27.41 0.53
C ASP A 315 -2.07 -28.77 1.00
N LEU A 316 -2.89 -29.49 1.77
CA LEU A 316 -2.54 -30.81 2.28
C LEU A 316 -2.76 -31.85 1.18
N ASP A 317 -1.88 -32.85 1.11
CA ASP A 317 -1.91 -33.96 0.14
C ASP A 317 -3.09 -34.94 0.38
N ASP A 318 -4.31 -34.41 0.56
CA ASP A 318 -5.59 -35.13 0.66
C ASP A 318 -6.71 -34.36 -0.08
N GLU A 319 -7.92 -34.92 -0.15
CA GLU A 319 -9.00 -34.34 -0.98
C GLU A 319 -9.85 -33.26 -0.27
N ASN A 320 -9.75 -33.10 1.05
CA ASN A 320 -10.77 -32.37 1.82
C ASN A 320 -10.20 -31.28 2.72
N HIS A 321 -8.89 -31.22 2.95
CA HIS A 321 -8.31 -30.31 3.91
C HIS A 321 -7.44 -29.24 3.25
N LEU A 322 -7.54 -28.02 3.78
CA LEU A 322 -6.66 -26.89 3.47
C LEU A 322 -6.27 -26.20 4.77
N VAL A 323 -5.06 -25.64 4.83
CA VAL A 323 -4.67 -24.70 5.86
C VAL A 323 -4.80 -23.31 5.24
N ILE A 324 -5.74 -22.49 5.72
CA ILE A 324 -6.02 -21.16 5.14
C ILE A 324 -5.68 -20.04 6.12
N LYS A 325 -5.24 -18.86 5.68
CA LYS A 325 -4.94 -17.73 6.57
C LYS A 325 -6.18 -17.39 7.40
N GLU A 326 -6.08 -17.48 8.73
CA GLU A 326 -7.22 -17.23 9.63
C GLU A 326 -7.86 -15.85 9.36
N SER A 327 -7.02 -14.84 9.08
CA SER A 327 -7.46 -13.48 8.73
C SER A 327 -8.32 -13.39 7.46
N GLN A 328 -8.25 -14.39 6.57
CA GLN A 328 -8.97 -14.42 5.30
C GLN A 328 -10.19 -15.33 5.32
N LEU A 329 -10.45 -16.03 6.43
CA LEU A 329 -11.58 -16.96 6.55
C LEU A 329 -12.93 -16.28 6.24
N GLN A 330 -13.16 -15.07 6.76
CA GLN A 330 -14.43 -14.38 6.56
C GLN A 330 -14.61 -13.89 5.12
N ASN A 331 -13.53 -13.41 4.49
CA ASN A 331 -13.55 -13.00 3.08
C ASN A 331 -13.78 -14.21 2.16
N LEU A 332 -13.14 -15.33 2.48
CA LEU A 332 -13.31 -16.58 1.74
C LEU A 332 -14.76 -17.07 1.79
N LYS A 333 -15.40 -17.02 2.97
CA LYS A 333 -16.82 -17.37 3.13
C LYS A 333 -17.73 -16.51 2.26
N VAL A 334 -17.55 -15.18 2.30
CA VAL A 334 -18.37 -14.26 1.50
C VAL A 334 -18.22 -14.53 0.00
N ARG A 335 -16.99 -14.79 -0.47
CA ARG A 335 -16.72 -15.10 -1.88
C ARG A 335 -17.33 -16.43 -2.29
N LEU A 336 -17.22 -17.45 -1.45
CA LEU A 336 -17.85 -18.75 -1.70
C LEU A 336 -19.36 -18.63 -1.78
N ASP A 337 -19.99 -17.90 -0.85
CA ASP A 337 -21.44 -17.68 -0.85
C ASP A 337 -21.91 -16.98 -2.13
N GLN A 338 -21.20 -15.92 -2.57
CA GLN A 338 -21.52 -15.20 -3.81
C GLN A 338 -21.44 -16.10 -5.06
N ASP A 339 -20.35 -16.88 -5.20
CA ASP A 339 -20.17 -17.75 -6.36
C ASP A 339 -21.14 -18.94 -6.35
N LEU A 340 -21.57 -19.40 -5.18
CA LEU A 340 -22.58 -20.45 -5.03
C LEU A 340 -23.98 -19.92 -5.38
N ASP A 341 -24.33 -18.71 -4.93
CA ASP A 341 -25.59 -18.05 -5.27
C ASP A 341 -25.69 -17.74 -6.78
N GLU A 342 -24.60 -17.25 -7.40
CA GLU A 342 -24.56 -17.02 -8.85
C GLU A 342 -24.72 -18.31 -9.67
N LYS A 343 -24.14 -19.42 -9.20
CA LYS A 343 -24.31 -20.74 -9.84
C LYS A 343 -25.75 -21.26 -9.71
N ILE A 344 -26.41 -21.03 -8.57
CA ILE A 344 -27.82 -21.42 -8.37
C ILE A 344 -28.72 -20.63 -9.32
N MET A 345 -28.51 -19.31 -9.45
CA MET A 345 -29.29 -18.48 -10.38
C MET A 345 -29.11 -18.90 -11.85
N GLN A 346 -27.90 -19.28 -12.27
CA GLN A 346 -27.65 -19.76 -13.63
C GLN A 346 -28.30 -21.12 -13.92
N LEU A 347 -28.42 -21.99 -12.90
CA LEU A 347 -29.10 -23.28 -13.02
C LEU A 347 -30.61 -23.08 -13.15
N ASP A 348 -31.20 -22.20 -12.34
CA ASP A 348 -32.64 -21.87 -12.40
C ASP A 348 -33.03 -21.22 -13.74
N GLU A 349 -32.17 -20.39 -14.33
CA GLU A 349 -32.39 -19.83 -15.67
C GLU A 349 -32.31 -20.91 -16.76
N SER A 350 -31.39 -21.88 -16.62
CA SER A 350 -31.22 -22.97 -17.59
C SER A 350 -32.29 -24.07 -17.54
N GLU A 351 -32.98 -24.23 -16.40
CA GLU A 351 -34.13 -25.15 -16.26
C GLU A 351 -35.47 -24.51 -16.71
N SER A 352 -35.44 -23.20 -17.04
CA SER A 352 -36.60 -22.43 -17.48
C SER A 352 -36.67 -22.16 -19.00
N GLU A 353 -35.67 -22.63 -19.76
CA GLU A 353 -35.66 -22.73 -21.23
C GLU A 353 -35.98 -24.16 -21.70
#